data_AF-A0A3C2E704-F1
#
_entry.id   AF-A0A3C2E704-F1
#
_cell.length_a   1.000
_cell.length_b   1.000
_cell.length_c   1.000
_cell.angle_alpha   90.00
_cell.angle_beta   90.00
_cell.angle_gamma   90.00
#
_symmetry.space_group_name_H-M   'P 1'
#
loop_
_entity.id
_entity.type
_entity.pdbx_description
1 polymer ?
#
loop_
_entity_poly.entity_id
_entity_poly.type
_entity_poly.pdbx_seq_one_letter_code
_entity_poly.pdbx_strand_id
1 'polypeptide(L)'
;YLDVGCGFGFSLDIVRRLAGCDVVGIEPAHYGRAGRDLLGVPVLPDVLSGPPGARTPPELSRPFDVIFASEVIEHVSDPGAFLETLSAYLAPDGMLALTTPRAAAVTEAHTRNEKLAVISPGAHVFLYSAAAFEAALRQAGFPHVVVIESGVTQMAYAARVPFSFPEISPGALTTQYLQSALETDTPREPVSTVLQCRLYRSLIEQAQWEAASSLDRDIEIRMAPQDINFADYDAFLAKFRASEPSLSYLRGILYLVHERRRVDAHHWFMSSFRLCCAKLQIAPSVCAVEADMVWRALFHAALSARHSGDRELAARTWRIAEERAGADFLPDISEELRERADRELKLSGG
;
A
#
# COMPACT_ATOMS: atom_id res chain seq x y z
N TYR A 1 3.88 12.43 -19.13
CA TYR A 1 4.35 11.73 -17.91
C TYR A 1 4.89 10.37 -18.30
N LEU A 2 6.13 10.06 -17.93
CA LEU A 2 6.74 8.74 -18.09
C LEU A 2 6.93 8.11 -16.71
N ASP A 3 6.52 6.85 -16.55
CA ASP A 3 6.85 6.05 -15.37
C ASP A 3 7.76 4.88 -15.76
N VAL A 4 8.96 4.88 -15.21
CA VAL A 4 10.00 3.87 -15.47
C VAL A 4 9.99 2.87 -14.33
N GLY A 5 9.79 1.59 -14.65
CA GLY A 5 9.49 0.56 -13.65
C GLY A 5 8.07 0.71 -13.10
N CYS A 6 7.10 0.98 -13.97
CA CYS A 6 5.76 1.40 -13.55
C CYS A 6 4.94 0.34 -12.79
N GLY A 7 5.49 -0.87 -12.59
CA GLY A 7 4.79 -1.88 -11.85
C GLY A 7 3.54 -2.33 -12.60
N PHE A 8 2.43 -2.40 -11.87
CA PHE A 8 1.10 -2.64 -12.44
C PHE A 8 0.49 -1.39 -13.13
N GLY A 9 1.13 -0.21 -13.07
CA GLY A 9 0.68 1.00 -13.76
C GLY A 9 -0.34 1.86 -13.01
N PHE A 10 -0.47 1.72 -11.68
CA PHE A 10 -1.41 2.53 -10.90
C PHE A 10 -1.07 4.03 -10.90
N SER A 11 0.20 4.39 -10.84
CA SER A 11 0.71 5.76 -11.02
C SER A 11 0.23 6.39 -12.34
N LEU A 12 0.35 5.65 -13.46
CA LEU A 12 -0.14 6.06 -14.78
C LEU A 12 -1.65 6.32 -14.74
N ASP A 13 -2.41 5.41 -14.12
CA ASP A 13 -3.86 5.54 -14.01
C ASP A 13 -4.27 6.74 -13.14
N ILE A 14 -3.57 6.96 -12.02
CA ILE A 14 -3.75 8.12 -11.13
C ILE A 14 -3.50 9.41 -11.90
N VAL A 15 -2.34 9.55 -12.55
CA VAL A 15 -1.96 10.77 -13.27
C VAL A 15 -2.89 11.02 -14.44
N ARG A 16 -3.24 9.99 -15.22
CA ARG A 16 -4.19 10.11 -16.33
C ARG A 16 -5.55 10.60 -15.86
N ARG A 17 -6.10 10.04 -14.78
CA ARG A 17 -7.46 10.38 -14.30
C ARG A 17 -7.52 11.72 -13.60
N LEU A 18 -6.55 12.02 -12.74
CA LEU A 18 -6.58 13.23 -11.92
C LEU A 18 -6.00 14.46 -12.61
N ALA A 19 -5.00 14.30 -13.47
CA ALA A 19 -4.33 15.40 -14.15
C ALA A 19 -4.66 15.48 -15.65
N GLY A 20 -5.28 14.44 -16.24
CA GLY A 20 -5.60 14.43 -17.67
C GLY A 20 -4.37 14.39 -18.58
N CYS A 21 -3.20 14.00 -18.06
CA CYS A 21 -1.96 14.00 -18.81
C CYS A 21 -1.85 12.78 -19.74
N ASP A 22 -1.09 12.94 -20.82
CA ASP A 22 -0.56 11.81 -21.57
C ASP A 22 0.45 11.05 -20.70
N VAL A 23 0.23 9.74 -20.58
CA VAL A 23 1.03 8.84 -19.73
C VAL A 23 1.63 7.73 -20.58
N VAL A 24 2.84 7.29 -20.25
CA VAL A 24 3.47 6.07 -20.80
C VAL A 24 4.23 5.39 -19.67
N GLY A 25 4.08 4.07 -19.55
CA GLY A 25 4.84 3.23 -18.61
C GLY A 25 5.85 2.35 -19.31
N ILE A 26 6.94 2.04 -18.60
CA ILE A 26 7.92 1.01 -19.01
C ILE A 26 8.04 0.01 -17.87
N GLU A 27 7.74 -1.26 -18.16
CA GLU A 27 7.84 -2.35 -17.18
C GLU A 27 8.12 -3.67 -17.88
N PRO A 28 9.31 -4.27 -17.70
CA PRO A 28 9.66 -5.52 -18.37
C PRO A 28 8.90 -6.75 -17.84
N ALA A 29 8.42 -6.71 -16.60
CA ALA A 29 7.78 -7.85 -15.98
C ALA A 29 6.35 -8.08 -16.46
N HIS A 30 5.89 -9.32 -16.31
CA HIS A 30 4.57 -9.77 -16.74
C HIS A 30 3.41 -8.99 -16.09
N TYR A 31 3.59 -8.48 -14.87
CA TYR A 31 2.56 -7.70 -14.19
C TYR A 31 2.31 -6.33 -14.84
N GLY A 32 3.27 -5.77 -15.60
CA GLY A 32 3.06 -4.55 -16.38
C GLY A 32 2.07 -4.77 -17.53
N ARG A 33 2.12 -5.94 -18.16
CA ARG A 33 1.13 -6.36 -19.17
C ARG A 33 -0.26 -6.54 -18.54
N ALA A 34 -0.33 -7.22 -17.39
CA ALA A 34 -1.59 -7.38 -16.67
C ALA A 34 -2.20 -6.03 -16.29
N GLY A 35 -1.37 -5.11 -15.81
CA GLY A 35 -1.72 -3.73 -15.50
C GLY A 35 -2.28 -2.97 -16.68
N ARG A 36 -1.58 -2.99 -17.82
CA ARG A 36 -2.07 -2.43 -19.09
C ARG A 36 -3.45 -2.96 -19.47
N ASP A 37 -3.63 -4.27 -19.43
CA ASP A 37 -4.86 -4.90 -19.89
C ASP A 37 -6.04 -4.65 -18.90
N LEU A 38 -5.77 -4.51 -17.60
CA LEU A 38 -6.79 -4.32 -16.55
C LEU A 38 -7.09 -2.84 -16.23
N LEU A 39 -6.11 -1.95 -16.32
CA LEU A 39 -6.26 -0.50 -16.10
C LEU A 39 -6.44 0.28 -17.42
N GLY A 40 -6.16 -0.34 -18.56
CA GLY A 40 -6.22 0.32 -19.86
C GLY A 40 -5.15 1.41 -20.04
N VAL A 41 -4.03 1.34 -19.32
CA VAL A 41 -2.92 2.30 -19.40
C VAL A 41 -1.82 1.82 -20.35
N PRO A 42 -1.16 2.68 -21.13
CA PRO A 42 -0.11 2.26 -22.05
C PRO A 42 1.17 1.87 -21.30
N VAL A 43 1.51 0.58 -21.34
CA VAL A 43 2.76 0.03 -20.76
C VAL A 43 3.55 -0.71 -21.84
N LEU A 44 4.82 -0.32 -21.98
CA LEU A 44 5.80 -0.96 -22.85
C LEU A 44 6.55 -2.05 -22.07
N PRO A 45 6.59 -3.31 -22.59
CA PRO A 45 7.27 -4.41 -21.94
C PRO A 45 8.78 -4.39 -22.24
N ASP A 46 9.49 -3.39 -21.71
CA ASP A 46 10.90 -3.12 -22.03
C ASP A 46 11.67 -2.57 -20.83
N VAL A 47 12.97 -2.35 -20.99
CA VAL A 47 13.86 -1.66 -20.04
C VAL A 47 14.34 -0.36 -20.68
N LEU A 48 14.13 0.77 -20.01
CA LEU A 48 14.63 2.05 -20.50
C LEU A 48 16.16 2.07 -20.44
N SER A 49 16.81 2.16 -21.59
CA SER A 49 18.27 2.13 -21.70
C SER A 49 18.78 3.07 -22.77
N GLY A 50 19.75 3.90 -22.40
CA GLY A 50 20.40 4.87 -23.29
C GLY A 50 19.48 6.01 -23.75
N PRO A 51 20.04 7.04 -24.41
CA PRO A 51 19.28 8.20 -24.84
C PRO A 51 18.28 7.87 -25.98
N PRO A 52 17.27 8.74 -26.23
CA PRO A 52 16.39 8.61 -27.38
C PRO A 52 17.18 8.53 -28.70
N GLY A 53 16.75 7.68 -29.63
CA GLY A 53 17.39 7.47 -30.92
C GLY A 53 16.50 6.75 -31.93
N ALA A 54 17.09 6.27 -33.03
CA ALA A 54 16.34 5.71 -34.16
C ALA A 54 15.53 4.42 -33.84
N ARG A 55 15.85 3.75 -32.72
CA ARG A 55 15.14 2.53 -32.25
C ARG A 55 14.16 2.82 -31.12
N THR A 56 14.04 4.08 -30.69
CA THR A 56 13.13 4.47 -29.63
C THR A 56 11.68 4.28 -30.10
N PRO A 57 10.84 3.57 -29.32
CA PRO A 57 9.42 3.43 -29.61
C PRO A 57 8.74 4.79 -29.85
N PRO A 58 7.76 4.90 -30.76
CA PRO A 58 7.05 6.15 -31.02
C PRO A 58 6.49 6.83 -29.76
N GLU A 59 6.04 6.04 -28.79
CA GLU A 59 5.51 6.47 -27.50
C GLU A 59 6.56 7.19 -26.64
N LEU A 60 7.85 6.94 -26.89
CA LEU A 60 8.98 7.54 -26.19
C LEU A 60 9.74 8.57 -27.06
N SER A 61 9.20 8.91 -28.24
CA SER A 61 9.89 9.77 -29.22
C SER A 61 9.95 11.25 -28.83
N ARG A 62 9.16 11.67 -27.83
CA ARG A 62 9.10 13.05 -27.36
C ARG A 62 9.64 13.16 -25.92
N PRO A 63 10.25 14.29 -25.55
CA PRO A 63 10.59 14.55 -24.16
C PRO A 63 9.35 14.57 -23.27
N PHE A 64 9.52 14.19 -22.01
CA PHE A 64 8.46 14.15 -21.00
C PHE A 64 8.59 15.31 -20.01
N ASP A 65 7.46 15.94 -19.65
CA ASP A 65 7.42 17.01 -18.64
C ASP A 65 7.70 16.48 -17.22
N VAL A 66 7.31 15.23 -16.97
CA VAL A 66 7.56 14.53 -15.72
C VAL A 66 8.02 13.11 -16.02
N ILE A 67 9.12 12.72 -15.40
CA ILE A 67 9.57 11.34 -15.33
C ILE A 67 9.53 10.89 -13.88
N PHE A 68 8.88 9.76 -13.63
CA PHE A 68 8.84 9.11 -12.34
C PHE A 68 9.55 7.76 -12.41
N ALA A 69 10.28 7.39 -11.36
CA ALA A 69 10.77 6.03 -11.17
C ALA A 69 10.80 5.71 -9.68
N SER A 70 9.92 4.79 -9.25
CA SER A 70 9.80 4.42 -7.84
C SER A 70 10.52 3.10 -7.58
N GLU A 71 11.51 3.12 -6.68
CA GLU A 71 12.24 1.93 -6.25
C GLU A 71 12.84 1.16 -7.46
N VAL A 72 13.52 1.89 -8.36
CA VAL A 72 14.16 1.33 -9.57
C VAL A 72 15.67 1.49 -9.55
N ILE A 73 16.14 2.66 -9.10
CA ILE A 73 17.54 3.05 -9.26
C ILE A 73 18.48 2.13 -8.48
N GLU A 74 18.06 1.60 -7.33
CA GLU A 74 18.80 0.65 -6.50
C GLU A 74 19.01 -0.72 -7.15
N HIS A 75 18.25 -1.03 -8.21
CA HIS A 75 18.35 -2.29 -8.95
C HIS A 75 19.25 -2.19 -10.19
N VAL A 76 19.62 -0.98 -10.63
CA VAL A 76 20.45 -0.81 -11.82
C VAL A 76 21.93 -0.99 -11.50
N SER A 77 22.68 -1.54 -12.45
CA SER A 77 24.13 -1.75 -12.30
C SER A 77 24.95 -0.47 -12.34
N ASP A 78 24.46 0.54 -13.08
CA ASP A 78 25.10 1.85 -13.21
C ASP A 78 24.05 2.96 -13.02
N PRO A 79 23.89 3.48 -11.79
CA PRO A 79 22.91 4.52 -11.50
C PRO A 79 23.25 5.85 -12.18
N GLY A 80 24.53 6.12 -12.48
CA GLY A 80 24.93 7.33 -13.20
C GLY A 80 24.40 7.31 -14.63
N ALA A 81 24.67 6.22 -15.36
CA ALA A 81 24.16 6.03 -16.72
C ALA A 81 22.62 6.00 -16.78
N PHE A 82 21.97 5.48 -15.74
CA PHE A 82 20.51 5.52 -15.63
C PHE A 82 19.99 6.95 -15.46
N LEU A 83 20.58 7.76 -14.58
CA LEU A 83 20.21 9.17 -14.42
C LEU A 83 20.47 9.99 -15.69
N GLU A 84 21.56 9.74 -16.41
CA GLU A 84 21.83 10.34 -17.72
C GLU A 84 20.76 9.98 -18.75
N THR A 85 20.35 8.70 -18.76
CA THR A 85 19.25 8.21 -19.61
C THR A 85 17.95 8.96 -19.29
N LEU A 86 17.55 9.03 -18.02
CA LEU A 86 16.35 9.75 -17.60
C LEU A 86 16.41 11.23 -17.99
N SER A 87 17.57 11.88 -17.78
CA SER A 87 17.80 13.27 -18.18
C SER A 87 17.61 13.48 -19.69
N ALA A 88 18.03 12.53 -20.53
CA ALA A 88 17.88 12.61 -21.99
C ALA A 88 16.41 12.50 -22.47
N TYR A 89 15.54 11.82 -21.72
CA TYR A 89 14.10 11.77 -22.00
C TYR A 89 13.32 12.93 -21.37
N LEU A 90 13.93 13.73 -20.49
CA LEU A 90 13.23 14.80 -19.77
C LEU A 90 13.23 16.12 -20.56
N ALA A 91 12.06 16.76 -20.64
CA ALA A 91 11.91 18.10 -21.20
C ALA A 91 12.84 19.12 -20.52
N PRO A 92 13.25 20.22 -21.19
CA PRO A 92 14.14 21.23 -20.62
C PRO A 92 13.65 21.83 -19.30
N ASP A 93 12.34 22.02 -19.15
CA ASP A 93 11.61 22.51 -17.98
C ASP A 93 10.93 21.40 -17.17
N GLY A 94 11.20 20.13 -17.52
CA GLY A 94 10.60 18.98 -16.87
C GLY A 94 11.19 18.69 -15.49
N MET A 95 10.48 17.83 -14.74
CA MET A 95 10.84 17.39 -13.40
C MET A 95 11.04 15.87 -13.35
N LEU A 96 12.13 15.46 -12.73
CA LEU A 96 12.40 14.07 -12.36
C LEU A 96 11.97 13.84 -10.91
N ALA A 97 11.19 12.79 -10.66
CA ALA A 97 10.80 12.35 -9.33
C ALA A 97 11.22 10.89 -9.14
N LEU A 98 12.01 10.61 -8.12
CA LEU A 98 12.57 9.28 -7.87
C LEU A 98 12.34 8.85 -6.43
N THR A 99 12.08 7.57 -6.19
CA THR A 99 12.17 6.99 -4.84
C THR A 99 13.22 5.89 -4.80
N THR A 100 13.85 5.72 -3.64
CA THR A 100 14.77 4.62 -3.37
C THR A 100 14.87 4.42 -1.86
N PRO A 101 15.29 3.24 -1.37
CA PRO A 101 15.49 3.02 0.06
C PRO A 101 16.58 3.94 0.64
N ARG A 102 16.45 4.27 1.93
CA ARG A 102 17.43 5.06 2.68
C ARG A 102 18.54 4.16 3.21
N ALA A 103 19.79 4.41 2.80
CA ALA A 103 20.94 3.71 3.39
C ALA A 103 20.99 3.85 4.93
N ALA A 104 20.61 5.02 5.47
CA ALA A 104 20.59 5.29 6.91
C ALA A 104 19.62 4.37 7.69
N ALA A 105 18.55 3.89 7.05
CA ALA A 105 17.57 3.00 7.69
C ALA A 105 18.16 1.65 8.13
N VAL A 106 19.28 1.22 7.53
CA VAL A 106 20.00 0.01 7.95
C VAL A 106 20.60 0.18 9.35
N THR A 107 21.13 1.37 9.64
CA THR A 107 21.83 1.68 10.90
C THR A 107 20.92 2.28 11.96
N GLU A 108 19.85 2.97 11.57
CA GLU A 108 18.84 3.54 12.46
C GLU A 108 18.03 2.48 13.23
N ALA A 109 17.24 2.94 14.20
CA ALA A 109 16.36 2.10 15.02
C ALA A 109 15.08 1.69 14.27
N HIS A 110 15.23 0.80 13.28
CA HIS A 110 14.12 0.14 12.56
C HIS A 110 14.03 -1.34 12.91
N THR A 111 12.88 -1.95 12.67
CA THR A 111 12.67 -3.39 12.87
C THR A 111 13.56 -4.22 11.94
N ARG A 112 13.79 -5.49 12.32
CA ARG A 112 14.54 -6.44 11.48
C ARG A 112 13.93 -6.58 10.08
N ASN A 113 12.60 -6.58 9.96
CA ASN A 113 11.91 -6.76 8.68
C ASN A 113 12.06 -5.52 7.80
N GLU A 114 11.95 -4.32 8.37
CA GLU A 114 12.21 -3.07 7.65
C GLU A 114 13.63 -3.02 7.11
N LYS A 115 14.62 -3.41 7.93
CA LYS A 115 16.03 -3.47 7.48
C LYS A 115 16.25 -4.49 6.36
N LEU A 116 15.62 -5.65 6.45
CA LEU A 116 15.70 -6.66 5.39
C LEU A 116 15.04 -6.18 4.09
N ALA A 117 13.93 -5.44 4.18
CA ALA A 117 13.29 -4.83 3.01
C ALA A 117 14.19 -3.76 2.37
N VAL A 118 14.87 -2.94 3.17
CA VAL A 118 15.84 -1.93 2.68
C VAL A 118 17.03 -2.57 2.01
N ILE A 119 17.59 -3.65 2.57
CA ILE A 119 18.78 -4.30 2.00
C ILE A 119 18.42 -5.16 0.80
N SER A 120 17.23 -5.76 0.80
CA SER A 120 16.71 -6.68 -0.24
C SER A 120 17.81 -7.57 -0.86
N PRO A 121 18.41 -8.49 -0.08
CA PRO A 121 19.59 -9.23 -0.52
C PRO A 121 19.37 -9.96 -1.84
N GLY A 122 20.25 -9.71 -2.81
CA GLY A 122 20.15 -10.27 -4.17
C GLY A 122 19.34 -9.42 -5.16
N ALA A 123 18.71 -8.33 -4.71
CA ALA A 123 17.96 -7.41 -5.57
C ALA A 123 18.52 -5.98 -5.53
N HIS A 124 18.79 -5.40 -4.35
CA HIS A 124 19.40 -4.05 -4.28
C HIS A 124 20.91 -4.16 -4.45
N VAL A 125 21.44 -3.50 -5.48
CA VAL A 125 22.85 -3.53 -5.84
C VAL A 125 23.66 -2.51 -5.03
N PHE A 126 23.02 -1.41 -4.64
CA PHE A 126 23.58 -0.37 -3.79
C PHE A 126 22.46 0.37 -3.04
N LEU A 127 22.83 1.23 -2.08
CA LEU A 127 21.89 2.10 -1.35
C LEU A 127 22.43 3.53 -1.29
N TYR A 128 21.61 4.51 -1.65
CA TYR A 128 21.98 5.92 -1.50
C TYR A 128 21.75 6.42 -0.07
N SER A 129 22.66 7.24 0.44
CA SER A 129 22.30 8.23 1.47
C SER A 129 21.65 9.44 0.79
N ALA A 130 20.88 10.25 1.54
CA ALA A 130 20.25 11.45 1.00
C ALA A 130 21.27 12.41 0.34
N ALA A 131 22.42 12.62 0.97
CA ALA A 131 23.49 13.46 0.45
C ALA A 131 24.12 12.89 -0.84
N ALA A 132 24.34 11.57 -0.91
CA ALA A 132 24.87 10.93 -2.11
C ALA A 132 23.85 10.96 -3.26
N PHE A 133 22.55 10.81 -2.94
CA PHE A 133 21.48 10.87 -3.91
C PHE A 133 21.37 12.27 -4.54
N GLU A 134 21.38 13.31 -3.71
CA GLU A 134 21.39 14.69 -4.16
C GLU A 134 22.61 15.00 -5.03
N ALA A 135 23.80 14.57 -4.61
CA ALA A 135 25.03 14.78 -5.36
C ALA A 135 24.99 14.10 -6.74
N ALA A 136 24.48 12.86 -6.82
CA ALA A 136 24.34 12.13 -8.08
C ALA A 136 23.39 12.85 -9.06
N LEU A 137 22.26 13.37 -8.57
CA LEU A 137 21.32 14.14 -9.39
C LEU A 137 21.94 15.45 -9.90
N ARG A 138 22.70 16.17 -9.05
CA ARG A 138 23.44 17.37 -9.48
C ARG A 138 24.49 17.05 -10.55
N GLN A 139 25.21 15.94 -10.40
CA GLN A 139 26.17 15.47 -11.40
C GLN A 139 25.50 15.09 -12.73
N ALA A 140 24.27 14.57 -12.68
CA ALA A 140 23.46 14.27 -13.87
C ALA A 140 22.84 15.51 -14.55
N GLY A 141 23.20 16.73 -14.11
CA GLY A 141 22.81 17.99 -14.74
C GLY A 141 21.57 18.67 -14.14
N PHE A 142 21.16 18.29 -12.93
CA PHE A 142 20.03 18.91 -12.23
C PHE A 142 20.52 19.89 -11.13
N PRO A 143 20.56 21.21 -11.39
CA PRO A 143 20.99 22.21 -10.39
C PRO A 143 20.00 22.40 -9.23
N HIS A 144 18.72 22.08 -9.42
CA HIS A 144 17.68 22.20 -8.39
C HIS A 144 17.25 20.80 -7.96
N VAL A 145 17.58 20.43 -6.72
CA VAL A 145 17.27 19.12 -6.16
C VAL A 145 16.71 19.28 -4.74
N VAL A 146 15.65 18.53 -4.44
CA VAL A 146 15.09 18.40 -3.09
C VAL A 146 14.98 16.92 -2.77
N VAL A 147 15.54 16.49 -1.65
CA VAL A 147 15.42 15.12 -1.13
C VAL A 147 14.59 15.14 0.16
N ILE A 148 13.57 14.29 0.22
CA ILE A 148 12.65 14.16 1.35
C ILE A 148 12.78 12.74 1.89
N GLU A 149 13.07 12.60 3.17
CA GLU A 149 13.19 11.32 3.86
C GLU A 149 11.87 10.95 4.57
N SER A 150 11.40 9.71 4.41
CA SER A 150 10.18 9.22 5.07
C SER A 150 10.28 7.75 5.43
N GLY A 151 10.29 7.43 6.73
CA GLY A 151 10.46 6.05 7.20
C GLY A 151 11.75 5.44 6.65
N VAL A 152 11.65 4.35 5.91
CA VAL A 152 12.79 3.66 5.31
C VAL A 152 13.09 4.04 3.86
N THR A 153 12.30 4.93 3.26
CA THR A 153 12.45 5.38 1.85
C THR A 153 12.75 6.88 1.78
N GLN A 154 13.34 7.32 0.68
CA GLN A 154 13.60 8.71 0.37
C GLN A 154 13.11 9.02 -1.04
N MET A 155 12.60 10.23 -1.22
CA MET A 155 12.11 10.72 -2.49
C MET A 155 12.91 11.95 -2.91
N ALA A 156 13.44 11.93 -4.13
CA ALA A 156 14.11 13.06 -4.72
C ALA A 156 13.27 13.68 -5.84
N TYR A 157 13.26 15.01 -5.88
CA TYR A 157 12.74 15.80 -6.98
C TYR A 157 13.89 16.61 -7.57
N ALA A 158 14.06 16.57 -8.88
CA ALA A 158 15.18 17.20 -9.57
C ALA A 158 14.73 17.88 -10.87
N ALA A 159 15.21 19.09 -11.12
CA ALA A 159 14.87 19.85 -12.32
C ALA A 159 16.02 20.77 -12.76
N ARG A 160 15.95 21.24 -14.01
CA ARG A 160 16.89 22.21 -14.58
C ARG A 160 16.53 23.65 -14.28
N VAL A 161 15.29 23.88 -13.87
CA VAL A 161 14.73 25.18 -13.48
C VAL A 161 14.26 25.13 -12.03
N PRO A 162 14.18 26.27 -11.31
CA PRO A 162 13.62 26.30 -9.97
C PRO A 162 12.17 25.81 -9.96
N PHE A 163 11.78 25.08 -8.91
CA PHE A 163 10.41 24.59 -8.72
C PHE A 163 9.99 24.74 -7.26
N SER A 164 8.69 24.65 -7.03
CA SER A 164 8.08 24.60 -5.70
C SER A 164 6.96 23.56 -5.68
N PHE A 165 6.65 23.06 -4.49
CA PHE A 165 5.55 22.14 -4.31
C PHE A 165 4.27 22.91 -3.96
N PRO A 166 3.13 22.60 -4.59
CA PRO A 166 1.84 23.01 -4.05
C PRO A 166 1.59 22.31 -2.71
N GLU A 167 0.84 22.96 -1.82
CA GLU A 167 0.29 22.28 -0.64
C GLU A 167 -0.79 21.30 -1.10
N ILE A 168 -0.49 20.00 -1.01
CA ILE A 168 -1.41 18.93 -1.37
C ILE A 168 -1.62 18.05 -0.12
N SER A 169 -2.88 17.67 0.14
CA SER A 169 -3.21 16.61 1.10
C SER A 169 -3.21 15.26 0.37
N PRO A 170 -2.23 14.35 0.61
CA PRO A 170 -2.15 13.07 -0.09
C PRO A 170 -3.39 12.18 0.12
N GLY A 171 -4.00 12.26 1.31
CA GLY A 171 -5.21 11.51 1.63
C GLY A 171 -6.41 11.94 0.77
N ALA A 172 -6.55 13.24 0.50
CA ALA A 172 -7.63 13.75 -0.34
C ALA A 172 -7.48 13.29 -1.80
N LEU A 173 -6.27 13.36 -2.37
CA LEU A 173 -6.01 12.88 -3.73
C LEU A 173 -6.23 11.38 -3.86
N THR A 174 -5.84 10.60 -2.84
CA THR A 174 -6.06 9.14 -2.82
C THR A 174 -7.55 8.83 -2.89
N THR A 175 -8.37 9.46 -2.05
CA THR A 175 -9.84 9.29 -2.09
C THR A 175 -10.41 9.70 -3.45
N GLN A 176 -9.99 10.85 -3.98
CA GLN A 176 -10.46 11.36 -5.28
C GLN A 176 -10.13 10.40 -6.42
N TYR A 177 -8.91 9.85 -6.46
CA TYR A 177 -8.53 8.84 -7.44
C TYR A 177 -9.42 7.60 -7.34
N LEU A 178 -9.58 7.06 -6.12
CA LEU A 178 -10.33 5.83 -5.91
C LEU A 178 -11.81 5.99 -6.28
N GLN A 179 -12.42 7.14 -5.99
CA GLN A 179 -13.77 7.48 -6.44
C GLN A 179 -13.83 7.56 -7.97
N SER A 180 -12.94 8.34 -8.60
CA SER A 180 -12.88 8.47 -10.06
C SER A 180 -12.72 7.12 -10.75
N ALA A 181 -11.83 6.27 -10.26
CA ALA A 181 -11.58 4.95 -10.84
C ALA A 181 -12.74 3.96 -10.66
N LEU A 182 -13.65 4.19 -9.70
CA LEU A 182 -14.82 3.35 -9.50
C LEU A 182 -16.06 3.87 -10.23
N GLU A 183 -16.15 5.17 -10.48
CA GLU A 183 -17.28 5.83 -11.17
C GLU A 183 -17.09 5.89 -12.70
N THR A 184 -15.85 6.01 -13.17
CA THR A 184 -15.52 6.16 -14.59
C THR A 184 -14.59 5.05 -15.06
N ASP A 185 -14.92 4.37 -16.16
CA ASP A 185 -14.09 3.29 -16.73
C ASP A 185 -13.57 2.31 -15.66
N THR A 186 -14.50 1.77 -14.86
CA THR A 186 -14.21 0.90 -13.72
C THR A 186 -13.38 -0.31 -14.19
N PRO A 187 -12.19 -0.55 -13.61
CA PRO A 187 -11.40 -1.72 -13.95
C PRO A 187 -12.16 -3.02 -13.71
N ARG A 188 -11.83 -4.08 -14.44
CA ARG A 188 -12.42 -5.40 -14.21
C ARG A 188 -11.93 -6.00 -12.89
N GLU A 189 -12.67 -6.98 -12.36
CA GLU A 189 -12.17 -7.78 -11.25
C GLU A 189 -10.85 -8.47 -11.63
N PRO A 190 -9.89 -8.62 -10.68
CA PRO A 190 -10.02 -8.30 -9.25
C PRO A 190 -9.70 -6.84 -8.86
N VAL A 191 -9.31 -5.98 -9.81
CA VAL A 191 -8.83 -4.62 -9.52
C VAL A 191 -9.91 -3.74 -8.90
N SER A 192 -11.12 -3.73 -9.46
CA SER A 192 -12.25 -2.95 -8.90
C SER A 192 -12.53 -3.28 -7.45
N THR A 193 -12.51 -4.55 -7.07
CA THR A 193 -12.68 -4.98 -5.68
C THR A 193 -11.61 -4.38 -4.77
N VAL A 194 -10.34 -4.41 -5.19
CA VAL A 194 -9.24 -3.83 -4.39
C VAL A 194 -9.38 -2.31 -4.28
N LEU A 195 -9.79 -1.63 -5.35
CA LEU A 195 -10.07 -0.19 -5.34
C LEU A 195 -11.22 0.15 -4.38
N GLN A 196 -12.32 -0.61 -4.38
CA GLN A 196 -13.42 -0.47 -3.42
C GLN A 196 -12.94 -0.64 -1.98
N CYS A 197 -12.12 -1.67 -1.71
CA CYS A 197 -11.53 -1.88 -0.38
C CYS A 197 -10.69 -0.69 0.07
N ARG A 198 -9.86 -0.16 -0.82
CA ARG A 198 -9.00 1.00 -0.53
C ARG A 198 -9.83 2.27 -0.35
N LEU A 199 -10.89 2.48 -1.14
CA LEU A 199 -11.79 3.61 -0.97
C LEU A 199 -12.45 3.55 0.40
N TYR A 200 -13.03 2.39 0.73
CA TYR A 200 -13.70 2.19 2.01
C TYR A 200 -12.78 2.49 3.20
N ARG A 201 -11.53 2.00 3.15
CA ARG A 201 -10.51 2.32 4.14
C ARG A 201 -10.25 3.84 4.23
N SER A 202 -10.02 4.48 3.09
CA SER A 202 -9.73 5.92 3.01
C SER A 202 -10.87 6.76 3.59
N LEU A 203 -12.12 6.42 3.29
CA LEU A 203 -13.30 7.10 3.81
C LEU A 203 -13.40 6.99 5.34
N ILE A 204 -13.11 5.80 5.91
CA ILE A 204 -13.11 5.59 7.36
C ILE A 204 -11.98 6.36 8.04
N GLU A 205 -10.76 6.30 7.50
CA GLU A 205 -9.60 7.02 8.06
C GLU A 205 -9.80 8.54 8.06
N GLN A 206 -10.57 9.06 7.10
CA GLN A 206 -10.94 10.47 6.99
C GLN A 206 -12.25 10.83 7.69
N ALA A 207 -12.85 9.89 8.44
CA ALA A 207 -14.13 10.07 9.13
C ALA A 207 -15.30 10.52 8.20
N GLN A 208 -15.25 10.13 6.92
CA GLN A 208 -16.32 10.38 5.93
C GLN A 208 -17.41 9.30 6.04
N TRP A 209 -18.12 9.29 7.17
CA TRP A 209 -18.99 8.18 7.59
C TRP A 209 -20.17 7.88 6.66
N GLU A 210 -20.83 8.90 6.11
CA GLU A 210 -21.98 8.70 5.22
C GLU A 210 -21.58 8.03 3.91
N ALA A 211 -20.47 8.48 3.31
CA ALA A 211 -19.90 7.86 2.12
C ALA A 211 -19.44 6.43 2.40
N ALA A 212 -18.77 6.20 3.55
CA ALA A 212 -18.37 4.87 3.98
C ALA A 212 -19.58 3.94 4.16
N SER A 213 -20.65 4.40 4.80
CA SER A 213 -21.89 3.63 5.02
C SER A 213 -22.61 3.30 3.72
N SER A 214 -22.52 4.18 2.72
CA SER A 214 -23.07 3.90 1.39
C SER A 214 -22.30 2.79 0.70
N LEU A 215 -20.98 2.93 0.62
CA LEU A 215 -20.10 1.94 -0.01
C LEU A 215 -20.14 0.59 0.71
N ASP A 216 -20.28 0.60 2.03
CA ASP A 216 -20.35 -0.62 2.85
C ASP A 216 -21.44 -1.59 2.38
N ARG A 217 -22.60 -1.07 1.97
CA ARG A 217 -23.73 -1.87 1.48
C ARG A 217 -23.42 -2.60 0.18
N ASP A 218 -22.48 -2.08 -0.61
CA ASP A 218 -22.08 -2.63 -1.90
C ASP A 218 -20.91 -3.61 -1.78
N ILE A 219 -20.21 -3.62 -0.63
CA ILE A 219 -19.08 -4.51 -0.37
C ILE A 219 -19.61 -5.86 0.16
N GLU A 220 -19.57 -6.87 -0.71
CA GLU A 220 -19.80 -8.27 -0.31
C GLU A 220 -18.56 -8.80 0.42
N ILE A 221 -18.69 -9.07 1.73
CA ILE A 221 -17.68 -9.80 2.51
C ILE A 221 -18.11 -11.26 2.56
N ARG A 222 -17.37 -12.13 1.87
CA ARG A 222 -17.60 -13.56 1.94
C ARG A 222 -16.97 -14.08 3.22
N MET A 223 -17.76 -14.74 4.06
CA MET A 223 -17.21 -15.54 5.14
C MET A 223 -16.60 -16.79 4.50
N ALA A 224 -15.31 -17.03 4.72
CA ALA A 224 -14.60 -18.15 4.11
C ALA A 224 -15.38 -19.48 4.24
N PRO A 225 -15.64 -20.20 3.15
CA PRO A 225 -16.17 -21.56 3.21
C PRO A 225 -15.16 -22.45 3.93
N GLN A 226 -15.64 -23.34 4.80
CA GLN A 226 -14.79 -24.25 5.60
C GLN A 226 -14.04 -25.31 4.75
N ASP A 227 -14.28 -25.36 3.43
CA ASP A 227 -13.92 -26.47 2.53
C ASP A 227 -12.97 -26.10 1.37
N ILE A 228 -11.94 -25.28 1.62
CA ILE A 228 -10.92 -24.97 0.57
C ILE A 228 -9.78 -26.00 0.61
N ASN A 229 -9.40 -26.54 -0.54
CA ASN A 229 -8.22 -27.39 -0.73
C ASN A 229 -7.04 -26.51 -1.18
N PHE A 230 -5.97 -26.48 -0.39
CA PHE A 230 -4.89 -25.48 -0.46
C PHE A 230 -3.58 -25.99 -1.09
N ALA A 231 -3.58 -27.16 -1.73
CA ALA A 231 -2.46 -27.56 -2.59
C ALA A 231 -2.33 -26.70 -3.86
N ASP A 232 -3.32 -25.85 -4.13
CA ASP A 232 -3.44 -25.00 -5.30
C ASP A 232 -3.55 -23.52 -4.87
N TYR A 233 -2.45 -22.79 -5.02
CA TYR A 233 -2.33 -21.36 -4.68
C TYR A 233 -3.24 -20.49 -5.56
N ASP A 234 -3.47 -20.89 -6.81
CA ASP A 234 -4.37 -20.17 -7.72
C ASP A 234 -5.83 -20.37 -7.29
N ALA A 235 -6.20 -21.57 -6.83
CA ALA A 235 -7.52 -21.83 -6.24
C ALA A 235 -7.73 -21.07 -4.91
N PHE A 236 -6.67 -20.85 -4.12
CA PHE A 236 -6.71 -20.00 -2.93
C PHE A 236 -6.96 -18.54 -3.29
N LEU A 237 -6.18 -17.96 -4.21
CA LEU A 237 -6.37 -16.59 -4.67
C LEU A 237 -7.72 -16.37 -5.35
N ALA A 238 -8.24 -17.38 -6.04
CA ALA A 238 -9.57 -17.34 -6.68
C ALA A 238 -10.73 -17.35 -5.65
N LYS A 239 -10.54 -17.95 -4.47
CA LYS A 239 -11.58 -18.08 -3.44
C LYS A 239 -11.47 -17.08 -2.30
N PHE A 240 -10.27 -16.60 -2.00
CA PHE A 240 -10.02 -15.71 -0.87
C PHE A 240 -9.54 -14.34 -1.35
N ARG A 241 -10.40 -13.34 -1.25
CA ARG A 241 -10.01 -11.95 -1.55
C ARG A 241 -9.08 -11.47 -0.44
N ALA A 242 -7.85 -11.09 -0.78
CA ALA A 242 -6.80 -10.73 0.18
C ALA A 242 -7.25 -9.69 1.23
N SER A 243 -8.23 -8.85 0.90
CA SER A 243 -8.71 -7.73 1.70
C SER A 243 -9.84 -8.05 2.69
N GLU A 244 -10.42 -9.25 2.71
CA GLU A 244 -11.57 -9.61 3.55
C GLU A 244 -11.36 -9.41 5.07
N PRO A 245 -10.20 -9.77 5.67
CA PRO A 245 -9.96 -9.50 7.09
C PRO A 245 -10.00 -8.00 7.40
N SER A 246 -9.40 -7.17 6.54
CA SER A 246 -9.33 -5.71 6.71
C SER A 246 -10.70 -5.06 6.48
N LEU A 247 -11.46 -5.51 5.48
CA LEU A 247 -12.84 -5.05 5.25
C LEU A 247 -13.73 -5.34 6.46
N SER A 248 -13.66 -6.56 7.00
CA SER A 248 -14.43 -6.94 8.19
C SER A 248 -14.09 -6.06 9.38
N TYR A 249 -12.80 -5.77 9.56
CA TYR A 249 -12.34 -4.89 10.63
C TYR A 249 -12.88 -3.46 10.46
N LEU A 250 -12.77 -2.91 9.25
CA LEU A 250 -13.24 -1.56 8.91
C LEU A 250 -14.77 -1.41 9.10
N ARG A 251 -15.55 -2.44 8.73
CA ARG A 251 -16.99 -2.49 9.01
C ARG A 251 -17.29 -2.49 10.50
N GLY A 252 -16.50 -3.22 11.28
CA GLY A 252 -16.55 -3.15 12.74
C GLY A 252 -16.32 -1.72 13.28
N ILE A 253 -15.35 -0.99 12.73
CA ILE A 253 -15.07 0.40 13.10
C ILE A 253 -16.26 1.32 12.76
N LEU A 254 -16.79 1.22 11.54
CA LEU A 254 -17.96 1.98 11.11
C LEU A 254 -19.14 1.77 12.08
N TYR A 255 -19.43 0.52 12.41
CA TYR A 255 -20.57 0.17 13.27
C TYR A 255 -20.36 0.58 14.73
N LEU A 256 -19.14 0.48 15.25
CA LEU A 256 -18.82 0.87 16.61
C LEU A 256 -18.86 2.40 16.78
N VAL A 257 -18.21 3.12 15.87
CA VAL A 257 -17.95 4.56 16.00
C VAL A 257 -19.14 5.39 15.50
N HIS A 258 -19.66 5.07 14.32
CA HIS A 258 -20.69 5.88 13.66
C HIS A 258 -22.10 5.34 13.91
N GLU A 259 -22.41 4.10 13.51
CA GLU A 259 -23.78 3.57 13.58
C GLU A 259 -24.23 3.19 15.00
N ARG A 260 -23.29 3.11 15.95
CA ARG A 260 -23.52 2.70 17.36
C ARG A 260 -24.13 1.30 17.50
N ARG A 261 -23.95 0.43 16.50
CA ARG A 261 -24.41 -0.95 16.47
C ARG A 261 -23.36 -1.87 17.09
N ARG A 262 -23.25 -1.80 18.41
CA ARG A 262 -22.13 -2.41 19.17
C ARG A 262 -22.09 -3.94 19.10
N VAL A 263 -23.26 -4.59 19.06
CA VAL A 263 -23.36 -6.05 18.88
C VAL A 263 -22.88 -6.47 17.49
N ASP A 264 -23.30 -5.74 16.46
CA ASP A 264 -22.88 -6.01 15.09
C ASP A 264 -21.38 -5.71 14.89
N ALA A 265 -20.87 -4.63 15.51
CA ALA A 265 -19.45 -4.32 15.52
C ALA A 265 -18.63 -5.46 16.13
N HIS A 266 -19.07 -6.02 17.27
CA HIS A 266 -18.45 -7.20 17.87
C HIS A 266 -18.39 -8.38 16.88
N HIS A 267 -19.50 -8.66 16.18
CA HIS A 267 -19.54 -9.72 15.16
C HIS A 267 -18.53 -9.51 14.02
N TRP A 268 -18.41 -8.28 13.51
CA TRP A 268 -17.48 -7.96 12.43
C TRP A 268 -16.01 -8.03 12.86
N PHE A 269 -15.69 -7.56 14.06
CA PHE A 269 -14.36 -7.72 14.63
C PHE A 269 -14.00 -9.18 14.88
N MET A 270 -14.93 -10.01 15.38
CA MET A 270 -14.73 -11.46 15.52
C MET A 270 -14.54 -12.14 14.17
N SER A 271 -15.23 -11.69 13.12
CA SER A 271 -15.06 -12.20 11.77
C SER A 271 -13.67 -11.87 11.22
N SER A 272 -13.21 -10.62 11.41
CA SER A 272 -11.85 -10.20 11.07
C SER A 272 -10.80 -11.06 11.78
N PHE A 273 -10.93 -11.26 13.11
CA PHE A 273 -10.04 -12.12 13.89
C PHE A 273 -9.97 -13.54 13.31
N ARG A 274 -11.11 -14.18 13.03
CA ARG A 274 -11.17 -15.54 12.47
C ARG A 274 -10.52 -15.64 11.10
N LEU A 275 -10.77 -14.65 10.23
CA LEU A 275 -10.16 -14.58 8.89
C LEU A 275 -8.64 -14.36 8.98
N CYS A 276 -8.16 -13.51 9.89
CA CYS A 276 -6.73 -13.37 10.17
C CYS A 276 -6.11 -14.70 10.62
N CYS A 277 -6.73 -15.40 11.59
CA CYS A 277 -6.24 -16.70 12.04
C CYS A 277 -6.20 -17.71 10.89
N ALA A 278 -7.24 -17.78 10.06
CA ALA A 278 -7.28 -18.70 8.92
C ALA A 278 -6.13 -18.41 7.93
N LYS A 279 -5.92 -17.13 7.57
CA LYS A 279 -4.83 -16.75 6.66
C LYS A 279 -3.45 -17.02 7.25
N LEU A 280 -3.23 -16.68 8.53
CA LEU A 280 -1.97 -16.93 9.24
C LEU A 280 -1.67 -18.43 9.37
N GLN A 281 -2.69 -19.26 9.54
CA GLN A 281 -2.54 -20.71 9.56
C GLN A 281 -2.06 -21.25 8.21
N ILE A 282 -2.57 -20.68 7.12
CA ILE A 282 -2.32 -21.14 5.76
C ILE A 282 -0.95 -20.66 5.26
N ALA A 283 -0.65 -19.37 5.40
CA ALA A 283 0.54 -18.77 4.79
C ALA A 283 1.10 -17.62 5.66
N PRO A 284 1.66 -17.94 6.85
CA PRO A 284 2.11 -16.92 7.80
C PRO A 284 3.17 -15.98 7.23
N SER A 285 4.01 -16.47 6.30
CA SER A 285 5.10 -15.70 5.69
C SER A 285 4.66 -14.52 4.81
N VAL A 286 3.41 -14.51 4.32
CA VAL A 286 2.87 -13.44 3.45
C VAL A 286 1.75 -12.64 4.12
N CYS A 287 1.44 -12.92 5.39
CA CYS A 287 0.31 -12.36 6.13
C CYS A 287 0.75 -11.29 7.15
N ALA A 288 1.63 -10.37 6.74
CA ALA A 288 2.15 -9.32 7.64
C ALA A 288 1.04 -8.39 8.17
N VAL A 289 0.06 -8.05 7.33
CA VAL A 289 -1.07 -7.20 7.72
C VAL A 289 -1.97 -7.92 8.73
N GLU A 290 -2.27 -9.20 8.51
CA GLU A 290 -3.08 -9.99 9.42
C GLU A 290 -2.37 -10.24 10.75
N ALA A 291 -1.04 -10.41 10.73
CA ALA A 291 -0.25 -10.56 11.94
C ALA A 291 -0.34 -9.31 12.84
N ASP A 292 -0.31 -8.10 12.28
CA ASP A 292 -0.49 -6.85 13.04
C ASP A 292 -1.94 -6.63 13.49
N MET A 293 -2.91 -7.10 12.70
CA MET A 293 -4.33 -6.83 12.92
C MET A 293 -5.02 -7.85 13.85
N VAL A 294 -4.58 -9.11 13.90
CA VAL A 294 -5.31 -10.22 14.55
C VAL A 294 -5.71 -9.88 16.00
N TRP A 295 -4.78 -9.38 16.81
CA TRP A 295 -5.06 -9.05 18.20
C TRP A 295 -5.83 -7.74 18.37
N ARG A 296 -5.65 -6.78 17.45
CA ARG A 296 -6.42 -5.53 17.44
C ARG A 296 -7.89 -5.80 17.14
N ALA A 297 -8.17 -6.72 16.22
CA ALA A 297 -9.53 -7.17 15.93
C ALA A 297 -10.19 -7.75 17.18
N LEU A 298 -9.50 -8.65 17.89
CA LEU A 298 -10.02 -9.27 19.10
C LEU A 298 -10.21 -8.28 20.26
N PHE A 299 -9.28 -7.33 20.42
CA PHE A 299 -9.40 -6.22 21.37
C PHE A 299 -10.66 -5.39 21.10
N HIS A 300 -10.87 -4.96 19.86
CA HIS A 300 -12.06 -4.16 19.51
C HIS A 300 -13.36 -4.96 19.56
N ALA A 301 -13.33 -6.27 19.32
CA ALA A 301 -14.47 -7.15 19.58
C ALA A 301 -14.85 -7.11 21.07
N ALA A 302 -13.87 -7.29 21.97
CA ALA A 302 -14.10 -7.22 23.42
C ALA A 302 -14.58 -5.84 23.87
N LEU A 303 -13.99 -4.76 23.33
CA LEU A 303 -14.39 -3.39 23.59
C LEU A 303 -15.83 -3.11 23.15
N SER A 304 -16.24 -3.63 21.99
CA SER A 304 -17.60 -3.51 21.46
C SER A 304 -18.63 -4.19 22.38
N ALA A 305 -18.32 -5.41 22.86
CA ALA A 305 -19.14 -6.13 23.82
C ALA A 305 -19.26 -5.40 25.17
N ARG A 306 -18.15 -4.82 25.65
CA ARG A 306 -18.17 -4.00 26.87
C ARG A 306 -19.08 -2.79 26.69
N HIS A 307 -18.97 -2.08 25.57
CA HIS A 307 -19.81 -0.93 25.29
C HIS A 307 -21.29 -1.30 25.03
N SER A 308 -21.61 -2.54 24.64
CA SER A 308 -23.00 -3.02 24.59
C SER A 308 -23.56 -3.37 25.98
N GLY A 309 -22.73 -3.31 27.04
CA GLY A 309 -23.11 -3.65 28.41
C GLY A 309 -22.79 -5.09 28.80
N ASP A 310 -22.30 -5.93 27.87
CA ASP A 310 -21.99 -7.33 28.12
C ASP A 310 -20.53 -7.50 28.54
N ARG A 311 -20.29 -7.28 29.84
CA ARG A 311 -18.95 -7.41 30.44
C ARG A 311 -18.45 -8.86 30.41
N GLU A 312 -19.34 -9.83 30.50
CA GLU A 312 -18.97 -11.24 30.49
C GLU A 312 -18.47 -11.66 29.10
N LEU A 313 -19.19 -11.26 28.03
CA LEU A 313 -18.75 -11.45 26.66
C LEU A 313 -17.43 -10.73 26.39
N ALA A 314 -17.26 -9.49 26.87
CA ALA A 314 -16.00 -8.76 26.73
C ALA A 314 -14.82 -9.54 27.34
N ALA A 315 -14.97 -10.01 28.58
CA ALA A 315 -13.95 -10.78 29.27
C ALA A 315 -13.65 -12.12 28.57
N ARG A 316 -14.69 -12.88 28.18
CA ARG A 316 -14.54 -14.14 27.44
C ARG A 316 -13.83 -13.93 26.10
N THR A 317 -14.15 -12.83 25.40
CA THR A 317 -13.55 -12.50 24.10
C THR A 317 -12.06 -12.21 24.25
N TRP A 318 -11.68 -11.38 25.23
CA TRP A 318 -10.27 -11.04 25.44
C TRP A 318 -9.44 -12.23 25.94
N ARG A 319 -10.04 -13.13 26.73
CA ARG A 319 -9.37 -14.35 27.20
C ARG A 319 -8.82 -15.23 26.06
N ILE A 320 -9.44 -15.20 24.88
CA ILE A 320 -8.93 -15.88 23.67
C ILE A 320 -7.49 -15.41 23.35
N ALA A 321 -7.19 -14.12 23.55
CA ALA A 321 -5.86 -13.57 23.34
C ALA A 321 -4.87 -14.14 24.37
N GLU A 322 -5.25 -14.14 25.64
CA GLU A 322 -4.43 -14.65 26.74
C GLU A 322 -4.12 -16.15 26.60
N GLU A 323 -5.03 -16.93 26.00
CA GLU A 323 -4.88 -18.37 25.80
C GLU A 323 -4.11 -18.76 24.53
N ARG A 324 -4.19 -17.95 23.46
CA ARG A 324 -3.66 -18.31 22.13
C ARG A 324 -2.45 -17.49 21.68
N ALA A 325 -2.07 -16.44 22.38
CA ALA A 325 -0.90 -15.63 22.05
C ALA A 325 0.38 -16.46 22.04
N GLY A 326 1.17 -16.33 20.97
CA GLY A 326 2.43 -17.08 20.81
C GLY A 326 2.25 -18.59 20.56
N ALA A 327 1.02 -19.08 20.41
CA ALA A 327 0.74 -20.46 20.07
C ALA A 327 0.65 -20.66 18.54
N ASP A 328 1.12 -21.83 18.08
CA ASP A 328 1.08 -22.26 16.68
C ASP A 328 1.72 -21.25 15.70
N PHE A 329 0.87 -20.61 14.88
CA PHE A 329 1.20 -19.67 13.82
C PHE A 329 0.84 -18.22 14.19
N LEU A 330 0.35 -17.98 15.41
CA LEU A 330 -0.10 -16.65 15.84
C LEU A 330 1.05 -15.86 16.48
N PRO A 331 1.15 -14.55 16.19
CA PRO A 331 2.17 -13.71 16.83
C PRO A 331 1.87 -13.49 18.31
N ASP A 332 2.86 -13.02 19.06
CA ASP A 332 2.65 -12.50 20.40
C ASP A 332 1.81 -11.21 20.40
N ILE A 333 1.11 -10.96 21.51
CA ILE A 333 0.44 -9.67 21.73
C ILE A 333 1.48 -8.64 22.12
N SER A 334 1.52 -7.50 21.41
CA SER A 334 2.38 -6.38 21.75
C SER A 334 2.11 -5.84 23.16
N GLU A 335 3.15 -5.37 23.83
CA GLU A 335 3.06 -4.81 25.18
C GLU A 335 2.06 -3.64 25.24
N GLU A 336 2.12 -2.72 24.27
CA GLU A 336 1.19 -1.60 24.14
C GLU A 336 -0.29 -2.05 24.13
N LEU A 337 -0.59 -3.11 23.36
CA LEU A 337 -1.96 -3.61 23.25
C LEU A 337 -2.41 -4.33 24.53
N ARG A 338 -1.50 -5.05 25.22
CA ARG A 338 -1.79 -5.66 26.52
C ARG A 338 -2.14 -4.61 27.56
N GLU A 339 -1.31 -3.57 27.69
CA GLU A 339 -1.56 -2.48 28.63
C GLU A 339 -2.88 -1.76 28.35
N ARG A 340 -3.17 -1.52 27.06
CA ARG A 340 -4.43 -0.90 26.66
C ARG A 340 -5.63 -1.77 27.01
N ALA A 341 -5.55 -3.07 26.78
CA ALA A 341 -6.59 -4.02 27.15
C ALA A 341 -6.79 -4.08 28.67
N ASP A 342 -5.73 -4.07 29.47
CA ASP A 342 -5.83 -4.04 30.92
C ASP A 342 -6.55 -2.78 31.41
N ARG A 343 -6.21 -1.61 30.83
CA ARG A 343 -6.91 -0.35 31.16
C ARG A 343 -8.38 -0.37 30.73
N GLU A 344 -8.66 -0.74 29.49
CA GLU A 344 -10.00 -0.55 28.91
C GLU A 344 -10.97 -1.70 29.20
N LEU A 345 -10.47 -2.93 29.39
CA LEU A 345 -11.30 -4.11 29.58
C LEU A 345 -11.31 -4.58 31.03
N LYS A 346 -10.18 -4.48 31.78
CA LYS A 346 -10.10 -4.97 33.17
C LYS A 346 -10.53 -3.93 34.23
N LEU A 347 -10.57 -2.63 33.93
CA LEU A 347 -11.12 -1.62 34.85
C LEU A 347 -12.65 -1.62 34.86
N SER A 348 -13.22 -2.55 35.64
CA SER A 348 -14.29 -2.34 36.64
C SER A 348 -14.79 -3.73 37.10
N GLY A 349 -13.90 -4.45 37.79
CA GLY A 349 -14.30 -5.47 38.74
C GLY A 349 -14.67 -4.79 40.07
N GLY A 350 -15.88 -5.11 40.54
CA GLY A 350 -16.42 -4.99 41.91
C GLY A 350 -15.78 -4.03 42.89
#